data_AF-A0A3B8WMJ7-F1
#
_entry.id   AF-A0A3B8WMJ7-F1
#
_cell.length_a   1.000
_cell.length_b   1.000
_cell.length_c   1.000
_cell.angle_alpha   90.00
_cell.angle_beta   90.00
_cell.angle_gamma   90.00
#
_symmetry.space_group_name_H-M   'P 1'
#
loop_
_entity.id
_entity.type
_entity.pdbx_description
1 polymer ?
#
loop_
_entity_poly.entity_id
_entity_poly.type
_entity_poly.pdbx_seq_one_letter_code
_entity_poly.pdbx_strand_id
1 'polypeptide(L)'
;MALLVQKFGGTSVGTTERIEAVADKVCRFRKEGHDVVVVVSAMSGETNRLIALANDIMDEPTPREMDVLVSTGEQVTIALLSMALQKRGCDARSYTGSQVRILTDSSHTKARIKQIDEQRMREDLDAGRVVVVAGFQGIDDNGNITTLGRGGSDTTAVALAAALKADECQIYTDVDGVYTTDPRVVDSARRLERITFEEMLEMASLGSKVLQIRSVEFAGKYNVPLRVLSSFQEGEGTLITFEDENAMEQPVVSGIAFNRDEAKLT
;
A
#
# COMPACT_ATOMS: atom_id res chain seq x y z
N MET A 1 16.09 -6.64 -15.03
CA MET A 1 16.19 -6.56 -13.56
C MET A 1 15.48 -5.29 -13.15
N ALA A 2 14.49 -5.36 -12.27
CA ALA A 2 13.70 -4.20 -11.87
C ALA A 2 13.59 -4.17 -10.34
N LEU A 3 13.44 -2.99 -9.76
CA LEU A 3 13.14 -2.77 -8.35
C LEU A 3 11.62 -2.58 -8.20
N LEU A 4 10.98 -3.50 -7.51
CA LEU A 4 9.54 -3.52 -7.30
C LEU A 4 9.20 -3.25 -5.83
N VAL A 5 8.26 -2.34 -5.59
CA VAL A 5 7.65 -2.18 -4.27
C VAL A 5 6.27 -2.81 -4.27
N GLN A 6 6.07 -3.86 -3.48
CA GLN A 6 4.82 -4.61 -3.45
C GLN A 6 4.10 -4.41 -2.11
N LYS A 7 2.90 -3.85 -2.14
CA LYS A 7 2.07 -3.68 -0.95
C LYS A 7 0.99 -4.74 -0.88
N PHE A 8 0.85 -5.38 0.27
CA PHE A 8 -0.24 -6.32 0.57
C PHE A 8 -1.18 -5.75 1.63
N GLY A 9 -2.48 -5.72 1.32
CA GLY A 9 -3.54 -5.28 2.23
C GLY A 9 -3.85 -6.29 3.33
N GLY A 10 -4.62 -5.87 4.35
CA GLY A 10 -4.94 -6.74 5.49
C GLY A 10 -5.69 -8.02 5.11
N THR A 11 -6.52 -7.98 4.07
CA THR A 11 -7.16 -9.19 3.52
C THR A 11 -6.15 -10.13 2.89
N SER A 12 -5.14 -9.62 2.19
CA SER A 12 -4.05 -10.38 1.58
C SER A 12 -3.16 -11.12 2.58
N VAL A 13 -3.12 -10.67 3.84
CA VAL A 13 -2.30 -11.24 4.93
C VAL A 13 -3.15 -11.65 6.14
N GLY A 14 -4.46 -11.83 5.94
CA GLY A 14 -5.40 -12.03 7.05
C GLY A 14 -5.26 -13.35 7.82
N THR A 15 -4.59 -14.34 7.24
CA THR A 15 -4.32 -15.63 7.90
C THR A 15 -2.89 -16.06 7.60
N THR A 16 -2.37 -17.02 8.37
CA THR A 16 -1.06 -17.63 8.14
C THR A 16 -0.94 -18.23 6.75
N GLU A 17 -1.98 -18.88 6.24
CA GLU A 17 -2.00 -19.47 4.90
C GLU A 17 -1.91 -18.39 3.81
N ARG A 18 -2.55 -17.24 4.03
CA ARG A 18 -2.44 -16.10 3.12
C ARG A 18 -1.05 -15.47 3.16
N ILE A 19 -0.44 -15.36 4.34
CA ILE A 19 0.96 -14.91 4.48
C ILE A 19 1.92 -15.87 3.75
N GLU A 20 1.71 -17.18 3.88
CA GLU A 20 2.46 -18.20 3.16
C GLU A 20 2.32 -18.01 1.63
N ALA A 21 1.10 -17.77 1.12
CA ALA A 21 0.86 -17.51 -0.30
C ALA A 21 1.52 -16.21 -0.80
N VAL A 22 1.52 -15.15 0.00
CA VAL A 22 2.25 -13.90 -0.30
C VAL A 22 3.76 -14.16 -0.38
N ALA A 23 4.31 -14.95 0.55
CA ALA A 23 5.72 -15.33 0.52
C ALA A 23 6.08 -16.11 -0.75
N ASP A 24 5.22 -17.05 -1.19
CA ASP A 24 5.41 -17.78 -2.45
C ASP A 24 5.45 -16.85 -3.67
N LYS A 25 4.56 -15.84 -3.72
CA LYS A 25 4.55 -14.84 -4.78
C LYS A 25 5.81 -13.99 -4.78
N VAL A 26 6.22 -13.45 -3.64
CA VAL A 26 7.44 -12.63 -3.51
C VAL A 26 8.69 -13.42 -3.88
N CYS A 27 8.80 -14.68 -3.46
CA CYS A 27 9.89 -15.58 -3.85
C CYS A 27 9.97 -15.78 -5.37
N ARG A 28 8.84 -15.76 -6.08
CA ARG A 28 8.82 -15.86 -7.54
C ARG A 28 9.47 -14.65 -8.20
N PHE A 29 9.09 -13.44 -7.80
CA PHE A 29 9.72 -12.21 -8.29
C PHE A 29 11.22 -12.16 -8.03
N ARG A 30 11.67 -12.61 -6.84
CA ARG A 30 13.12 -12.73 -6.56
C ARG A 30 13.81 -13.75 -7.47
N LYS A 31 13.18 -14.89 -7.76
CA LYS A 31 13.72 -15.91 -8.68
C LYS A 31 13.81 -15.43 -10.13
N GLU A 32 12.93 -14.53 -10.53
CA GLU A 32 12.96 -13.82 -11.82
C GLU A 32 14.06 -12.74 -11.87
N GLY A 33 14.74 -12.50 -10.75
CA GLY A 33 15.86 -11.59 -10.62
C GLY A 33 15.48 -10.17 -10.19
N HIS A 34 14.22 -9.89 -9.85
CA HIS A 34 13.81 -8.56 -9.41
C HIS A 34 14.24 -8.27 -7.98
N ASP A 35 14.62 -7.04 -7.67
CA ASP A 35 14.75 -6.55 -6.30
C ASP A 35 13.38 -6.20 -5.74
N VAL A 36 13.09 -6.62 -4.51
CA VAL A 36 11.73 -6.54 -3.97
C VAL A 36 11.73 -5.93 -2.57
N VAL A 37 10.98 -4.84 -2.43
CA VAL A 37 10.57 -4.28 -1.15
C VAL A 37 9.09 -4.59 -0.95
N VAL A 38 8.74 -5.21 0.16
CA VAL A 38 7.37 -5.58 0.50
C VAL A 38 6.86 -4.67 1.60
N VAL A 39 5.68 -4.08 1.42
CA VAL A 39 4.96 -3.35 2.47
C VAL A 39 3.73 -4.15 2.87
N VAL A 40 3.54 -4.37 4.17
CA VAL A 40 2.36 -5.08 4.68
C VAL A 40 1.55 -4.21 5.63
N SER A 41 0.24 -4.40 5.59
CA SER A 41 -0.68 -3.87 6.60
C SER A 41 -0.82 -4.88 7.75
N ALA A 42 -1.45 -4.48 8.87
CA ALA A 42 -1.89 -5.44 9.87
C ALA A 42 -2.80 -6.52 9.26
N MET A 43 -2.80 -7.70 9.85
CA MET A 43 -3.73 -8.78 9.50
C MET A 43 -5.19 -8.32 9.62
N SER A 44 -6.05 -8.83 8.74
CA SER A 44 -7.47 -8.47 8.68
C SER A 44 -8.15 -8.49 10.06
N GLY A 45 -8.71 -7.35 10.46
CA GLY A 45 -9.43 -7.20 11.73
C GLY A 45 -8.58 -6.75 12.92
N GLU A 46 -7.25 -6.89 12.87
CA GLU A 46 -6.39 -6.57 14.02
C GLU A 46 -6.39 -5.08 14.37
N THR A 47 -6.31 -4.19 13.38
CA THR A 47 -6.38 -2.73 13.63
C THR A 47 -7.70 -2.36 14.31
N ASN A 48 -8.83 -2.93 13.86
CA ASN A 48 -10.14 -2.67 14.46
C ASN A 48 -10.22 -3.23 15.90
N ARG A 49 -9.66 -4.41 16.14
CA ARG A 49 -9.57 -5.00 17.49
C ARG A 49 -8.78 -4.09 18.43
N LEU A 50 -7.65 -3.56 17.98
CA LEU A 50 -6.80 -2.65 18.75
C LEU A 50 -7.51 -1.33 19.05
N ILE A 51 -8.18 -0.73 18.06
CA ILE A 51 -8.98 0.49 18.27
C ILE A 51 -10.12 0.25 19.27
N ALA A 52 -10.82 -0.88 19.17
CA ALA A 52 -11.88 -1.22 20.11
C ALA A 52 -11.35 -1.33 21.55
N LEU A 53 -10.20 -1.99 21.76
CA LEU A 53 -9.56 -2.07 23.08
C LEU A 53 -9.17 -0.69 23.64
N ALA A 54 -8.73 0.24 22.80
CA ALA A 54 -8.45 1.60 23.26
C ALA A 54 -9.72 2.31 23.74
N ASN A 55 -10.82 2.17 22.99
CA ASN A 55 -12.10 2.79 23.32
C ASN A 55 -12.74 2.17 24.57
N ASP A 56 -12.51 0.88 24.84
CA ASP A 56 -12.94 0.22 26.09
C ASP A 56 -12.23 0.80 27.33
N ILE A 57 -11.07 1.45 27.15
CA ILE A 57 -10.29 2.07 28.23
C ILE A 57 -10.59 3.57 28.36
N MET A 58 -10.76 4.27 27.24
CA MET A 58 -10.92 5.72 27.19
C MET A 58 -11.81 6.12 26.01
N ASP A 59 -12.89 6.88 26.26
CA ASP A 59 -13.83 7.33 25.22
C ASP A 59 -13.15 8.12 24.09
N GLU A 60 -12.15 8.94 24.44
CA GLU A 60 -11.31 9.70 23.51
C GLU A 60 -9.83 9.34 23.73
N PRO A 61 -9.33 8.23 23.14
CA PRO A 61 -7.94 7.81 23.32
C PRO A 61 -6.96 8.91 22.89
N THR A 62 -5.91 9.10 23.69
CA THR A 62 -4.86 10.07 23.37
C THR A 62 -4.21 9.71 22.01
N PRO A 63 -4.18 10.63 21.02
CA PRO A 63 -3.71 10.33 19.67
C PRO A 63 -2.31 9.70 19.60
N ARG A 64 -1.38 10.16 20.45
CA ARG A 64 -0.03 9.63 20.55
C ARG A 64 -0.01 8.15 20.95
N GLU A 65 -0.78 7.77 21.97
CA GLU A 65 -0.84 6.38 22.45
C GLU A 65 -1.62 5.50 21.49
N MET A 66 -2.62 6.06 20.79
CA MET A 66 -3.30 5.36 19.71
C MET A 66 -2.28 4.95 18.63
N ASP A 67 -1.41 5.86 18.19
CA ASP A 67 -0.38 5.55 17.19
C ASP A 67 0.55 4.41 17.63
N VAL A 68 0.99 4.42 18.90
CA VAL A 68 1.77 3.33 19.49
C VAL A 68 1.00 2.01 19.39
N LEU A 69 -0.24 2.00 19.87
CA LEU A 69 -1.08 0.80 19.93
C LEU A 69 -1.33 0.20 18.55
N VAL A 70 -1.84 0.97 17.60
CA VAL A 70 -2.26 0.42 16.30
C VAL A 70 -1.07 0.01 15.43
N SER A 71 0.11 0.64 15.59
CA SER A 71 1.31 0.28 14.84
C SER A 71 1.82 -1.15 15.08
N THR A 72 1.40 -1.76 16.20
CA THR A 72 1.83 -3.12 16.57
C THR A 72 1.29 -4.18 15.61
N GLY A 73 0.15 -3.95 14.95
CA GLY A 73 -0.44 -4.90 14.02
C GLY A 73 0.45 -5.16 12.80
N GLU A 74 1.03 -4.11 12.21
CA GLU A 74 1.99 -4.24 11.12
C GLU A 74 3.30 -4.88 11.57
N GLN A 75 3.75 -4.61 12.81
CA GLN A 75 5.00 -5.19 13.34
C GLN A 75 4.91 -6.72 13.48
N VAL A 76 3.74 -7.25 13.88
CA VAL A 76 3.49 -8.69 13.87
C VAL A 76 3.57 -9.24 12.44
N THR A 77 2.93 -8.54 11.50
CA THR A 77 2.79 -9.03 10.13
C THR A 77 4.13 -9.07 9.37
N ILE A 78 4.98 -8.04 9.51
CA ILE A 78 6.32 -8.02 8.88
C ILE A 78 7.17 -9.19 9.37
N ALA A 79 7.09 -9.52 10.67
CA ALA A 79 7.89 -10.59 11.26
C ALA A 79 7.44 -11.95 10.72
N LEU A 80 6.12 -12.20 10.70
CA LEU A 80 5.55 -13.44 10.16
C LEU A 80 5.89 -13.63 8.67
N LEU A 81 5.78 -12.57 7.86
CA LEU A 81 6.12 -12.65 6.45
C LEU A 81 7.61 -12.89 6.22
N SER A 82 8.49 -12.20 6.96
CA SER A 82 9.94 -12.45 6.86
C SER A 82 10.30 -13.89 7.25
N MET A 83 9.68 -14.46 8.29
CA MET A 83 9.88 -15.88 8.64
C MET A 83 9.39 -16.81 7.53
N ALA A 84 8.24 -16.52 6.90
CA ALA A 84 7.71 -17.31 5.80
C ALA A 84 8.62 -17.27 4.55
N LEU A 85 9.22 -16.11 4.25
CA LEU A 85 10.21 -15.97 3.17
C LEU A 85 11.49 -16.77 3.47
N GLN A 86 12.03 -16.63 4.69
CA GLN A 86 13.24 -17.36 5.11
C GLN A 86 13.04 -18.88 5.10
N LYS A 87 11.86 -19.37 5.51
CA LYS A 87 11.47 -20.78 5.42
C LYS A 87 11.55 -21.34 3.99
N ARG A 88 11.43 -20.49 2.97
CA ARG A 88 11.54 -20.85 1.53
C ARG A 88 12.95 -20.67 0.96
N GLY A 89 13.93 -20.34 1.80
CA GLY A 89 15.28 -20.02 1.36
C GLY A 89 15.40 -18.66 0.68
N CYS A 90 14.41 -17.78 0.84
CA CYS A 90 14.49 -16.39 0.38
C CYS A 90 14.91 -15.52 1.56
N ASP A 91 16.17 -15.03 1.54
CA ASP A 91 16.66 -14.17 2.62
C ASP A 91 15.83 -12.88 2.66
N ALA A 92 15.38 -12.52 3.85
CA ALA A 92 14.45 -11.43 4.06
C ALA A 92 14.67 -10.77 5.41
N ARG A 93 14.44 -9.46 5.48
CA ARG A 93 14.60 -8.68 6.71
C ARG A 93 13.43 -7.74 6.92
N SER A 94 12.86 -7.79 8.12
CA SER A 94 11.77 -6.92 8.52
C SER A 94 12.27 -5.56 9.03
N TYR A 95 11.46 -4.53 8.79
CA TYR A 95 11.74 -3.15 9.14
C TYR A 95 10.48 -2.45 9.67
N THR A 96 10.59 -1.83 10.85
CA THR A 96 9.59 -0.86 11.31
C THR A 96 9.77 0.50 10.61
N GLY A 97 8.75 1.36 10.63
CA GLY A 97 8.84 2.71 10.07
C GLY A 97 9.98 3.55 10.70
N SER A 98 10.31 3.32 11.97
CA SER A 98 11.45 3.96 12.63
C SER A 98 12.81 3.44 12.14
N GLN A 99 12.93 2.14 11.84
CA GLN A 99 14.19 1.54 11.39
C GLN A 99 14.57 1.97 9.96
N VAL A 100 13.58 2.18 9.08
CA VAL A 100 13.77 2.82 7.75
C VAL A 100 13.66 4.35 7.80
N ARG A 101 13.44 4.92 8.99
CA ARG A 101 13.33 6.36 9.25
C ARG A 101 12.36 7.06 8.29
N ILE A 102 11.11 6.57 8.24
CA ILE A 102 9.99 7.30 7.63
C ILE A 102 9.66 8.47 8.57
N LEU A 103 10.31 9.61 8.34
CA LEU A 103 10.18 10.81 9.14
C LEU A 103 8.86 11.50 8.81
N THR A 104 8.10 11.88 9.83
CA THR A 104 6.78 12.51 9.70
C THR A 104 6.67 13.82 10.49
N ASP A 105 5.53 14.51 10.37
CA ASP A 105 5.10 15.50 11.35
C ASP A 105 4.46 14.82 12.58
N SER A 106 4.26 15.58 13.66
CA SER A 106 3.66 15.08 14.91
C SER A 106 2.12 15.09 14.88
N SER A 107 1.51 15.12 13.69
CA SER A 107 0.05 15.07 13.51
C SER A 107 -0.46 13.64 13.70
N HIS A 108 -0.38 13.13 14.92
CA HIS A 108 -0.77 11.75 15.29
C HIS A 108 -2.10 11.33 14.68
N THR A 109 -2.26 10.04 14.34
CA THR A 109 -3.39 9.42 13.60
C THR A 109 -3.54 9.81 12.13
N LYS A 110 -2.82 10.83 11.65
CA LYS A 110 -2.94 11.37 10.28
C LYS A 110 -1.65 12.05 9.80
N ALA A 111 -0.51 11.53 10.22
CA ALA A 111 0.78 12.16 10.01
C ALA A 111 1.16 12.21 8.53
N ARG A 112 2.01 13.17 8.17
CA ARG A 112 2.52 13.38 6.81
C ARG A 112 3.99 13.06 6.74
N ILE A 113 4.36 12.19 5.79
CA ILE A 113 5.75 11.84 5.49
C ILE A 113 6.48 13.09 5.00
N LYS A 114 7.58 13.42 5.67
CA LYS A 114 8.52 14.50 5.31
C LYS A 114 9.71 13.94 4.53
N GLN A 115 10.26 12.82 4.99
CA GLN A 115 11.47 12.23 4.43
C GLN A 115 11.50 10.71 4.69
N ILE A 116 12.21 9.97 3.83
CA ILE A 116 12.51 8.56 4.01
C ILE A 116 14.01 8.37 3.82
N ASP A 117 14.63 7.55 4.68
CA ASP A 117 16.00 7.11 4.51
C ASP A 117 16.04 5.80 3.71
N GLU A 118 16.82 5.77 2.65
CA GLU A 118 16.95 4.61 1.77
C GLU A 118 18.15 3.73 2.07
N GLN A 119 19.15 4.23 2.83
CA GLN A 119 20.48 3.61 2.89
C GLN A 119 20.40 2.16 3.38
N ARG A 120 19.72 1.91 4.49
CA ARG A 120 19.62 0.57 5.09
C ARG A 120 18.87 -0.42 4.20
N MET A 121 17.85 0.07 3.48
CA MET A 121 17.12 -0.77 2.54
C MET A 121 18.00 -1.13 1.34
N ARG A 122 18.74 -0.15 0.79
CA ARG A 122 19.69 -0.40 -0.30
C ARG A 122 20.76 -1.41 0.09
N GLU A 123 21.36 -1.28 1.28
CA GLU A 123 22.35 -2.24 1.78
C GLU A 123 21.81 -3.69 1.84
N ASP A 124 20.55 -3.88 2.25
CA ASP A 124 19.93 -5.22 2.26
C ASP A 124 19.53 -5.70 0.86
N LEU A 125 19.06 -4.81 -0.02
CA LEU A 125 18.74 -5.13 -1.42
C LEU A 125 20.01 -5.55 -2.17
N ASP A 126 21.12 -4.81 -2.01
CA ASP A 126 22.43 -5.12 -2.60
C ASP A 126 23.00 -6.45 -2.08
N ALA A 127 22.68 -6.81 -0.83
CA ALA A 127 22.98 -8.13 -0.25
C ALA A 127 22.05 -9.25 -0.76
N GLY A 128 21.11 -8.93 -1.65
CA GLY A 128 20.18 -9.88 -2.26
C GLY A 128 18.96 -10.23 -1.39
N ARG A 129 18.67 -9.46 -0.35
CA ARG A 129 17.54 -9.71 0.57
C ARG A 129 16.25 -9.07 0.09
N VAL A 130 15.12 -9.68 0.45
CA VAL A 130 13.82 -9.02 0.42
C VAL A 130 13.70 -8.11 1.65
N VAL A 131 13.38 -6.85 1.42
CA VAL A 131 13.10 -5.90 2.51
C VAL A 131 11.61 -5.93 2.80
N VAL A 132 11.20 -6.19 4.05
CA VAL A 132 9.78 -6.24 4.46
C VAL A 132 9.49 -5.11 5.44
N VAL A 133 8.80 -4.06 4.99
CA VAL A 133 8.55 -2.83 5.75
C VAL A 133 7.13 -2.81 6.32
N ALA A 134 7.00 -2.36 7.56
CA ALA A 134 5.70 -2.10 8.18
C ALA A 134 5.06 -0.88 7.52
N GLY A 135 3.90 -1.08 6.91
CA GLY A 135 3.09 0.02 6.38
C GLY A 135 2.56 0.93 7.49
N PHE A 136 1.90 2.02 7.09
CA PHE A 136 1.04 2.85 7.94
C PHE A 136 1.73 3.64 9.07
N GLN A 137 2.96 3.29 9.46
CA GLN A 137 3.69 3.89 10.57
C GLN A 137 4.94 4.66 10.14
N GLY A 138 5.34 5.63 10.97
CA GLY A 138 6.56 6.41 10.84
C GLY A 138 7.04 6.91 12.21
N ILE A 139 7.95 7.88 12.20
CA ILE A 139 8.54 8.48 13.40
C ILE A 139 8.61 10.00 13.26
N ASP A 140 8.26 10.75 14.31
CA ASP A 140 8.43 12.21 14.31
C ASP A 140 9.86 12.63 14.73
N ASP A 141 10.14 13.93 14.70
CA ASP A 141 11.46 14.49 15.07
C ASP A 141 11.86 14.21 16.54
N ASN A 142 10.91 13.86 17.41
CA ASN A 142 11.14 13.54 18.82
C ASN A 142 11.29 12.04 19.07
N GLY A 143 11.19 11.21 18.03
CA GLY A 143 11.26 9.77 18.13
C GLY A 143 9.93 9.08 18.48
N ASN A 144 8.79 9.80 18.44
CA ASN A 144 7.49 9.21 18.69
C ASN A 144 7.01 8.40 17.48
N ILE A 145 6.38 7.25 17.73
CA ILE A 145 5.65 6.53 16.68
C ILE A 145 4.50 7.41 16.20
N THR A 146 4.35 7.48 14.88
CA THR A 146 3.22 8.16 14.24
C THR A 146 2.53 7.25 13.26
N THR A 147 1.24 7.48 13.02
CA THR A 147 0.51 6.76 11.96
C THR A 147 0.00 7.71 10.88
N LEU A 148 -0.08 7.19 9.66
CA LEU A 148 -0.38 7.97 8.45
C LEU A 148 -1.89 8.13 8.18
N GLY A 149 -2.73 7.52 9.01
CA GLY A 149 -4.18 7.47 8.84
C GLY A 149 -4.65 6.44 7.82
N ARG A 150 -5.92 6.54 7.43
CA ARG A 150 -6.55 5.58 6.50
C ARG A 150 -5.80 5.52 5.16
N GLY A 151 -5.52 4.30 4.68
CA GLY A 151 -4.71 4.07 3.48
C GLY A 151 -3.22 4.31 3.69
N GLY A 152 -2.77 4.42 4.94
CA GLY A 152 -1.37 4.69 5.27
C GLY A 152 -0.40 3.67 4.68
N SER A 153 -0.75 2.39 4.63
CA SER A 153 0.11 1.37 4.01
C SER A 153 0.32 1.57 2.52
N ASP A 154 -0.71 2.03 1.79
CA ASP A 154 -0.57 2.38 0.37
C ASP A 154 0.36 3.59 0.24
N THR A 155 0.15 4.62 1.07
CA THR A 155 1.01 5.81 1.10
C THR A 155 2.47 5.45 1.42
N THR A 156 2.71 4.54 2.37
CA THR A 156 4.05 4.02 2.67
C THR A 156 4.67 3.38 1.43
N ALA A 157 3.96 2.51 0.73
CA ALA A 157 4.47 1.82 -0.45
C ALA A 157 4.87 2.78 -1.57
N VAL A 158 4.01 3.76 -1.89
CA VAL A 158 4.32 4.76 -2.89
C VAL A 158 5.50 5.63 -2.47
N ALA A 159 5.57 6.03 -1.19
CA ALA A 159 6.66 6.85 -0.69
C ALA A 159 8.01 6.11 -0.73
N LEU A 160 8.03 4.81 -0.39
CA LEU A 160 9.22 3.98 -0.53
C LEU A 160 9.63 3.81 -2.00
N ALA A 161 8.66 3.62 -2.90
CA ALA A 161 8.93 3.52 -4.33
C ALA A 161 9.53 4.81 -4.90
N ALA A 162 9.00 5.97 -4.50
CA ALA A 162 9.53 7.27 -4.86
C ALA A 162 10.96 7.47 -4.33
N ALA A 163 11.19 7.16 -3.04
CA ALA A 163 12.50 7.32 -2.42
C ALA A 163 13.55 6.44 -3.09
N LEU A 164 13.23 5.15 -3.28
CA LEU A 164 14.14 4.16 -3.83
C LEU A 164 14.28 4.24 -5.36
N LYS A 165 13.46 5.05 -6.04
CA LYS A 165 13.34 5.11 -7.51
C LYS A 165 12.98 3.74 -8.10
N ALA A 166 11.99 3.09 -7.51
CA ALA A 166 11.48 1.82 -7.99
C ALA A 166 10.85 1.96 -9.38
N ASP A 167 10.93 0.90 -10.18
CA ASP A 167 10.37 0.86 -11.52
C ASP A 167 8.83 0.80 -11.50
N GLU A 168 8.27 0.12 -10.48
CA GLU A 168 6.82 0.02 -10.31
C GLU A 168 6.46 -0.20 -8.83
N CYS A 169 5.37 0.42 -8.39
CA CYS A 169 4.73 0.14 -7.11
C CYS A 169 3.43 -0.66 -7.33
N GLN A 170 3.40 -1.89 -6.81
CA GLN A 170 2.30 -2.83 -6.97
C GLN A 170 1.43 -2.86 -5.71
N ILE A 171 0.17 -2.50 -5.83
CA ILE A 171 -0.82 -2.55 -4.75
C ILE A 171 -1.67 -3.81 -4.92
N TYR A 172 -1.41 -4.81 -4.08
CA TYR A 172 -2.17 -6.04 -4.01
C TYR A 172 -3.35 -5.90 -3.05
N THR A 173 -4.55 -6.15 -3.58
CA THR A 173 -5.83 -6.02 -2.87
C THR A 173 -6.79 -7.17 -3.21
N ASP A 174 -8.06 -7.05 -2.84
CA ASP A 174 -9.13 -8.02 -3.08
C ASP A 174 -9.81 -7.91 -4.45
N VAL A 175 -9.55 -6.84 -5.19
CA VAL A 175 -9.93 -6.66 -6.60
C VAL A 175 -8.73 -6.84 -7.53
N ASP A 176 -8.97 -7.24 -8.77
CA ASP A 176 -7.90 -7.45 -9.77
C ASP A 176 -7.57 -6.24 -10.64
N GLY A 177 -8.09 -5.07 -10.31
CA GLY A 177 -7.78 -3.83 -11.01
C GLY A 177 -8.88 -2.79 -10.80
N VAL A 178 -8.78 -1.72 -11.58
CA VAL A 178 -9.79 -0.68 -11.67
C VAL A 178 -10.71 -1.04 -12.83
N TYR A 179 -12.02 -1.00 -12.60
CA TYR A 179 -13.03 -1.30 -13.60
C TYR A 179 -13.62 -0.01 -14.16
N THR A 180 -14.17 -0.07 -15.37
CA THR A 180 -14.91 1.04 -16.01
C THR A 180 -16.03 1.56 -15.12
N THR A 181 -16.61 0.73 -14.25
CA THR A 181 -17.52 1.14 -13.17
C THR A 181 -17.58 0.03 -12.12
N ASP A 182 -18.39 0.17 -11.07
CA ASP A 182 -18.55 -0.88 -10.04
C ASP A 182 -19.18 -2.15 -10.64
N PRO A 183 -18.44 -3.27 -10.75
CA PRO A 183 -18.96 -4.51 -11.32
C PRO A 183 -20.08 -5.14 -10.47
N ARG A 184 -20.28 -4.70 -9.22
CA ARG A 184 -21.40 -5.12 -8.37
C ARG A 184 -22.71 -4.42 -8.74
N VAL A 185 -22.63 -3.33 -9.52
CA VAL A 185 -23.77 -2.56 -10.00
C VAL A 185 -24.02 -2.84 -11.49
N VAL A 186 -22.96 -3.00 -12.28
CA VAL A 186 -23.05 -3.25 -13.72
C VAL A 186 -22.22 -4.47 -14.10
N ASP A 187 -22.89 -5.58 -14.41
CA ASP A 187 -22.25 -6.88 -14.73
C ASP A 187 -21.34 -6.83 -15.98
N SER A 188 -21.55 -5.85 -16.86
CA SER A 188 -20.75 -5.65 -18.08
C SER A 188 -19.51 -4.76 -17.88
N ALA A 189 -19.22 -4.34 -16.64
CA ALA A 189 -18.03 -3.56 -16.32
C ALA A 189 -16.76 -4.33 -16.71
N ARG A 190 -15.80 -3.63 -17.31
CA ARG A 190 -14.54 -4.21 -17.78
C ARG A 190 -13.38 -3.69 -16.95
N ARG A 191 -12.40 -4.53 -16.67
CA ARG A 191 -11.14 -4.09 -16.07
C ARG A 191 -10.39 -3.22 -17.08
N LEU A 192 -9.91 -2.08 -16.63
CA LEU A 192 -9.02 -1.20 -17.39
C LEU A 192 -7.61 -1.78 -17.38
N GLU A 193 -6.95 -1.83 -18.53
CA GLU A 193 -5.52 -2.20 -18.59
C GLU A 193 -4.65 -1.06 -18.06
N ARG A 194 -5.04 0.18 -18.39
CA ARG A 194 -4.35 1.42 -18.02
C ARG A 194 -5.36 2.52 -17.70
N ILE A 195 -4.95 3.44 -16.82
CA ILE A 195 -5.68 4.68 -16.48
C ILE A 195 -4.65 5.75 -16.09
N THR A 196 -4.94 7.02 -16.33
CA THR A 196 -4.06 8.10 -15.92
C THR A 196 -4.19 8.41 -14.42
N PHE A 197 -3.20 9.09 -13.83
CA PHE A 197 -3.33 9.59 -12.46
C PHE A 197 -4.53 10.53 -12.31
N GLU A 198 -4.78 11.41 -13.27
CA GLU A 198 -5.89 12.37 -13.23
C GLU A 198 -7.24 11.66 -13.25
N GLU A 199 -7.45 10.74 -14.19
CA GLU A 199 -8.68 9.94 -14.28
C GLU A 199 -8.90 9.10 -13.01
N MET A 200 -7.84 8.50 -12.46
CA MET A 200 -7.95 7.72 -11.23
C MET A 200 -8.29 8.60 -10.03
N LEU A 201 -7.75 9.83 -9.94
CA LEU A 201 -8.10 10.77 -8.88
C LEU A 201 -9.57 11.18 -8.95
N GLU A 202 -10.08 11.46 -10.15
CA GLU A 202 -11.51 11.77 -10.35
C GLU A 202 -12.40 10.57 -10.02
N MET A 203 -12.04 9.37 -10.45
CA MET A 203 -12.81 8.16 -10.11
C MET A 203 -12.79 7.87 -8.60
N ALA A 204 -11.65 8.07 -7.93
CA ALA A 204 -11.52 7.85 -6.50
C ALA A 204 -12.27 8.91 -5.68
N SER A 205 -12.25 10.17 -6.11
CA SER A 205 -12.98 11.27 -5.46
C SER A 205 -14.50 11.05 -5.52
N LEU A 206 -14.98 10.46 -6.62
CA LEU A 206 -16.39 10.15 -6.86
C LEU A 206 -16.84 8.78 -6.32
N GLY A 207 -16.03 8.11 -5.50
CA GLY A 207 -16.47 6.95 -4.73
C GLY A 207 -15.87 5.60 -5.12
N SER A 208 -14.89 5.54 -6.04
CA SER A 208 -14.13 4.31 -6.27
C SER A 208 -13.27 3.98 -5.04
N LYS A 209 -13.61 2.89 -4.33
CA LYS A 209 -12.95 2.49 -3.07
C LYS A 209 -11.71 1.61 -3.24
N VAL A 210 -11.20 1.47 -4.47
CA VAL A 210 -10.12 0.53 -4.80
C VAL A 210 -8.76 0.99 -4.27
N LEU A 211 -8.45 2.29 -4.41
CA LEU A 211 -7.23 2.91 -3.92
C LEU A 211 -7.57 4.12 -3.07
N GLN A 212 -6.70 4.42 -2.11
CA GLN A 212 -6.84 5.62 -1.32
C GLN A 212 -6.27 6.82 -2.08
N ILE A 213 -7.05 7.90 -2.20
CA ILE A 213 -6.74 9.10 -3.00
C ILE A 213 -5.32 9.63 -2.77
N ARG A 214 -4.88 9.70 -1.51
CA ARG A 214 -3.57 10.24 -1.14
C ARG A 214 -2.40 9.42 -1.69
N SER A 215 -2.55 8.09 -1.85
CA SER A 215 -1.49 7.28 -2.46
C SER A 215 -1.38 7.54 -3.97
N VAL A 216 -2.51 7.76 -4.65
CA VAL A 216 -2.55 8.14 -6.07
C VAL A 216 -1.97 9.55 -6.28
N GLU A 217 -2.35 10.52 -5.43
CA GLU A 217 -1.79 11.88 -5.46
C GLU A 217 -0.26 11.86 -5.27
N PHE A 218 0.21 11.06 -4.30
CA PHE A 218 1.63 10.93 -4.04
C PHE A 218 2.34 10.27 -5.23
N ALA A 219 1.76 9.24 -5.84
CA ALA A 219 2.36 8.58 -6.98
C ALA A 219 2.47 9.50 -8.19
N GLY A 220 1.41 10.26 -8.50
CA GLY A 220 1.45 11.27 -9.56
C GLY A 220 2.51 12.34 -9.28
N LYS A 221 2.55 12.89 -8.06
CA LYS A 221 3.53 13.93 -7.68
C LYS A 221 4.98 13.50 -7.88
N TYR A 222 5.30 12.23 -7.62
CA TYR A 222 6.67 11.69 -7.71
C TYR A 222 6.90 10.82 -8.95
N ASN A 223 5.95 10.78 -9.88
CA ASN A 223 6.00 9.98 -11.11
C ASN A 223 6.33 8.50 -10.84
N VAL A 224 5.62 7.89 -9.89
CA VAL A 224 5.76 6.47 -9.53
C VAL A 224 4.68 5.66 -10.26
N PRO A 225 5.02 4.80 -11.22
CA PRO A 225 4.05 3.91 -11.85
C PRO A 225 3.38 3.02 -10.80
N LEU A 226 2.05 3.05 -10.73
CA LEU A 226 1.28 2.25 -9.78
C LEU A 226 0.53 1.14 -10.50
N ARG A 227 0.52 -0.06 -9.96
CA ARG A 227 -0.29 -1.16 -10.51
C ARG A 227 -1.22 -1.74 -9.46
N VAL A 228 -2.52 -1.80 -9.76
CA VAL A 228 -3.51 -2.46 -8.89
C VAL A 228 -3.67 -3.90 -9.32
N LEU A 229 -3.50 -4.83 -8.38
CA LEU A 229 -3.51 -6.27 -8.61
C LEU A 229 -4.33 -6.99 -7.56
N SER A 230 -4.82 -8.19 -7.90
CA SER A 230 -5.44 -9.08 -6.91
C SER A 230 -4.38 -9.92 -6.20
N SER A 231 -4.58 -10.12 -4.91
CA SER A 231 -3.80 -11.10 -4.14
C SER A 231 -4.28 -12.54 -4.37
N PHE A 232 -5.50 -12.71 -4.89
CA PHE A 232 -6.21 -13.99 -4.95
C PHE A 232 -6.23 -14.62 -6.34
N GLN A 233 -5.98 -13.83 -7.38
CA GLN A 233 -5.90 -14.28 -8.76
C GLN A 233 -4.70 -13.67 -9.47
N GLU A 234 -4.08 -14.44 -10.36
CA GLU A 234 -3.02 -13.93 -11.24
C GLU A 234 -3.64 -13.10 -12.37
N GLY A 235 -2.95 -12.03 -12.77
CA GLY A 235 -3.40 -11.13 -13.82
C GLY A 235 -2.52 -9.90 -13.92
N GLU A 236 -2.68 -9.14 -15.00
CA GLU A 236 -1.87 -7.95 -15.29
C GLU A 236 -2.32 -6.71 -14.52
N GLY A 237 -3.51 -6.75 -13.93
CA GLY A 237 -4.02 -5.63 -13.15
C GLY A 237 -4.47 -4.44 -13.99
N THR A 238 -4.42 -3.27 -13.35
CA THR A 238 -4.53 -1.96 -13.99
C THR A 238 -3.30 -1.14 -13.67
N LEU A 239 -2.61 -0.63 -14.69
CA LEU A 239 -1.50 0.30 -14.53
C LEU A 239 -2.01 1.74 -14.48
N ILE A 240 -1.54 2.50 -13.49
CA ILE A 240 -1.82 3.92 -13.29
C ILE A 240 -0.52 4.68 -13.53
N THR A 241 -0.53 5.55 -14.52
CA THR A 241 0.66 6.28 -15.00
C THR A 241 0.26 7.65 -15.56
N PHE A 242 1.21 8.46 -16.01
CA PHE A 242 0.89 9.59 -16.90
C PHE A 242 0.52 9.09 -18.30
N GLU A 243 -0.11 9.97 -19.08
CA GLU A 243 -0.46 9.68 -20.48
C GLU A 243 0.76 9.20 -21.28
N ASP A 244 0.53 8.17 -22.10
CA ASP A 244 1.47 7.78 -23.14
C ASP A 244 1.32 8.76 -24.31
N GLU A 245 2.38 9.53 -24.62
CA GLU A 245 2.40 10.49 -25.74
C GLU A 245 2.07 9.83 -27.12
N ASN A 246 2.11 8.50 -27.20
CA ASN A 246 1.88 7.72 -28.42
C ASN A 246 0.45 7.14 -28.55
N ALA A 247 -0.46 7.39 -27.60
CA ALA A 247 -1.83 6.87 -27.68
C ALA A 247 -2.73 7.74 -28.58
N MET A 248 -2.79 7.42 -29.89
CA MET A 248 -3.58 8.17 -30.89
C MET A 248 -5.12 8.05 -30.73
N GLU A 249 -5.63 7.07 -29.99
CA GLU A 249 -7.07 6.87 -29.74
C GLU A 249 -7.34 6.57 -28.26
N GLN A 250 -7.50 7.61 -27.44
CA GLN A 250 -7.94 7.47 -26.07
C GLN A 250 -9.47 7.51 -25.97
N PRO A 251 -10.11 6.67 -25.14
CA PRO A 251 -11.55 6.74 -24.90
C PRO A 251 -11.92 8.10 -24.29
N VAL A 252 -13.00 8.73 -24.78
CA VAL A 252 -13.48 10.02 -24.26
C VAL A 252 -13.93 9.94 -22.80
N VAL A 253 -14.36 8.75 -22.37
CA VAL A 253 -14.78 8.46 -20.98
C VAL A 253 -14.14 7.16 -20.54
N SER A 254 -13.23 7.23 -19.58
CA SER A 254 -12.49 6.08 -19.05
C SER A 254 -13.26 5.29 -17.98
N GLY A 255 -14.17 5.95 -17.27
CA GLY A 255 -15.01 5.27 -16.28
C GLY A 255 -16.15 6.11 -15.72
N ILE A 256 -17.03 5.43 -14.97
CA ILE A 256 -18.18 6.01 -14.29
C ILE A 256 -18.10 5.62 -12.81
N ALA A 257 -17.93 6.61 -11.95
CA ALA A 257 -17.98 6.48 -10.49
C ALA A 257 -19.25 7.15 -9.93
N PHE A 258 -19.68 6.73 -8.74
CA PHE A 258 -20.83 7.33 -8.07
C PHE A 258 -20.66 7.25 -6.55
N ASN A 259 -21.20 8.23 -5.84
CA ASN A 259 -21.28 8.25 -4.39
C ASN A 259 -22.75 8.24 -3.94
N ARG A 260 -23.11 7.32 -3.03
CA ARG A 260 -24.47 7.23 -2.47
C ARG A 260 -24.64 8.01 -1.18
N ASP A 261 -23.54 8.34 -0.50
CA ASP A 261 -23.55 8.93 0.83
C ASP A 261 -23.45 10.46 0.77
N GLU A 262 -24.27 11.10 -0.07
CA GLU A 262 -24.30 12.55 -0.25
C GLU A 262 -25.70 13.14 0.01
N ALA A 263 -25.72 14.36 0.56
CA ALA A 263 -26.94 15.13 0.77
C ALA A 263 -26.79 16.53 0.16
N LYS A 264 -27.73 16.91 -0.73
CA LYS A 264 -27.77 18.25 -1.32
C LYS A 264 -28.35 19.26 -0.31
N LEU A 265 -27.59 20.29 0.03
CA LEU A 265 -28.06 21.48 0.74
C LEU A 265 -28.26 22.60 -0.28
N THR A 266 -29.40 23.30 -0.24
CA THR A 266 -29.76 24.37 -1.19
C THR A 266 -30.10 25.64 -0.44
#